data_AF-A0A441Y1K4-F1
#
_entry.id   AF-A0A441Y1K4-F1
#
_cell.length_a   1.000
_cell.length_b   1.000
_cell.length_c   1.000
_cell.angle_alpha   90.00
_cell.angle_beta   90.00
_cell.angle_gamma   90.00
#
_symmetry.space_group_name_H-M   'P 1'
#
loop_
_entity.id
_entity.type
_entity.pdbx_description
1 polymer ?
#
loop_
_entity_poly.entity_id
_entity_poly.type
_entity_poly.pdbx_seq_one_letter_code
_entity_poly.pdbx_strand_id
1 'polypeptide(L)'
;MKIFWSWQSDTPQASGRHFVRSVLTDLAKELNGVEGAEDAERPESGDGEREALSADEDRVEIDHDTLNVGGSPVIAETILRKIREAAVFVADVTPVCTILGSGKRVPNPNVMIELGYALEVVGHQRIVLVMNGAEGASVSHLPFDLRHWRFPAVYKLSKGATEEHRQKVAAELKESLRERIEPGLSLAKVVQAEKNRQTNRAPKLSVAVGDGPDNPRTVAQVVPSLDIETLEEIRAATPLLPLPALPHPRWGSLTVASSRASSAQSLFGSRRPPNEWSREETEGYNQWVERYYSDYRVFLQKMTEYQRLMQRSLELVLKLENKGTLAATAIDVDVIFPGEITLIENAKTFAALKPVAPEPPELRPMGPGAAIVKPVPFSPGVDDLISRFPRSTHVYPSERRVHFTLDELKHNHKSPFNAFIICLVKKDDIASFEATYTITANEPVDPIYGSVRFEVALESD
;
A
#
# COMPACT_ATOMS: atom_id res chain seq x y z
N MET A 1 9.09 18.29 -17.50
CA MET A 1 9.26 18.15 -18.97
C MET A 1 9.12 19.49 -19.71
N LYS A 2 9.87 19.72 -20.80
CA LYS A 2 9.83 20.99 -21.57
C LYS A 2 9.30 20.82 -22.99
N ILE A 3 8.48 21.76 -23.43
CA ILE A 3 8.06 21.93 -24.83
C ILE A 3 8.86 23.10 -25.41
N PHE A 4 9.72 22.85 -26.39
CA PHE A 4 10.45 23.93 -27.06
C PHE A 4 9.63 24.49 -28.22
N TRP A 5 9.33 25.78 -28.18
CA TRP A 5 8.59 26.50 -29.22
C TRP A 5 9.54 27.30 -30.11
N SER A 6 9.71 26.85 -31.36
CA SER A 6 10.45 27.53 -32.42
C SER A 6 9.51 28.44 -33.22
N TRP A 7 9.77 29.74 -33.19
CA TRP A 7 8.87 30.79 -33.67
C TRP A 7 9.57 31.78 -34.60
N GLN A 8 8.78 32.62 -35.29
CA GLN A 8 9.27 33.69 -36.16
C GLN A 8 8.53 35.02 -35.92
N SER A 9 9.15 36.14 -36.32
CA SER A 9 8.59 37.51 -36.21
C SER A 9 8.22 38.17 -37.55
N ASP A 10 8.36 37.46 -38.66
CA ASP A 10 8.15 37.97 -40.02
C ASP A 10 6.66 38.07 -40.39
N THR A 11 5.77 37.39 -39.68
CA THR A 11 4.31 37.54 -39.83
C THR A 11 3.71 38.45 -38.73
N PRO A 12 2.47 38.97 -38.90
CA PRO A 12 1.85 39.82 -37.89
C PRO A 12 1.80 39.16 -36.50
N GLN A 13 2.58 39.68 -35.56
CA GLN A 13 2.86 39.01 -34.28
C GLN A 13 1.62 38.70 -33.44
N ALA A 14 0.63 39.61 -33.46
CA ALA A 14 -0.63 39.45 -32.73
C ALA A 14 -1.46 38.24 -33.20
N SER A 15 -1.35 37.86 -34.47
CA SER A 15 -2.00 36.67 -35.06
C SER A 15 -1.01 35.53 -35.34
N GLY A 16 0.26 35.71 -34.98
CA GLY A 16 1.37 34.77 -35.16
C GLY A 16 1.93 34.36 -33.80
N ARG A 17 3.21 34.68 -33.57
CA ARG A 17 3.98 34.33 -32.36
C ARG A 17 3.22 34.55 -31.05
N HIS A 18 2.61 35.72 -30.83
CA HIS A 18 1.97 36.03 -29.54
C HIS A 18 0.76 35.15 -29.30
N PHE A 19 -0.05 34.94 -30.34
CA PHE A 19 -1.23 34.09 -30.29
C PHE A 19 -0.87 32.62 -30.04
N VAL A 20 0.09 32.06 -30.77
CA VAL A 20 0.49 30.66 -30.55
C VAL A 20 1.12 30.48 -29.18
N ARG A 21 1.92 31.46 -28.71
CA ARG A 21 2.52 31.42 -27.38
C ARG A 21 1.48 31.41 -26.26
N SER A 22 0.42 32.22 -26.37
CA SER A 22 -0.64 32.22 -25.35
C SER A 22 -1.35 30.86 -25.32
N VAL A 23 -1.72 30.32 -26.48
CA VAL A 23 -2.37 29.00 -26.58
C VAL A 23 -1.50 27.87 -26.01
N LEU A 24 -0.20 27.85 -26.33
CA LEU A 24 0.74 26.86 -25.77
C LEU A 24 0.90 27.00 -24.26
N THR A 25 0.92 28.24 -23.75
CA THR A 25 1.04 28.51 -22.31
C THR A 25 -0.20 28.02 -21.56
N ASP A 26 -1.39 28.29 -22.10
CA ASP A 26 -2.65 27.84 -21.52
C ASP A 26 -2.78 26.32 -21.57
N LEU A 27 -2.37 25.69 -22.69
CA LEU A 27 -2.28 24.23 -22.78
C LEU A 27 -1.34 23.65 -21.72
N ALA A 28 -0.17 24.25 -21.51
CA ALA A 28 0.78 23.77 -20.49
C ALA A 28 0.21 23.90 -19.07
N LYS A 29 -0.55 24.96 -18.75
CA LYS A 29 -1.26 25.08 -17.47
C LYS A 29 -2.27 23.95 -17.28
N GLU A 30 -3.08 23.68 -18.29
CA GLU A 30 -4.10 22.62 -18.25
C GLU A 30 -3.47 21.23 -18.13
N LEU A 31 -2.36 20.96 -18.85
CA LEU A 31 -1.60 19.71 -18.72
C LEU A 31 -0.99 19.50 -17.33
N ASN A 32 -0.77 20.58 -16.58
CA ASN A 32 -0.31 20.52 -15.19
C ASN A 32 -1.46 20.47 -14.17
N GLY A 33 -2.72 20.41 -14.61
CA GLY A 33 -3.89 20.42 -13.72
C GLY A 33 -4.16 21.78 -13.06
N VAL A 34 -3.63 22.87 -13.61
CA VAL A 34 -3.83 24.24 -13.12
C VAL A 34 -4.97 24.88 -13.92
N GLU A 35 -6.21 24.59 -13.57
CA GLU A 35 -7.39 25.33 -14.06
C GLU A 35 -7.98 26.24 -12.97
N GLY A 36 -8.41 27.45 -13.34
CA GLY A 36 -9.31 28.28 -12.51
C GLY A 36 -8.79 29.62 -11.98
N ALA A 37 -7.60 30.10 -12.35
CA ALA A 37 -7.22 31.48 -12.06
C ALA A 37 -7.86 32.40 -13.09
N GLU A 38 -9.03 32.95 -12.77
CA GLU A 38 -9.49 34.21 -13.36
C GLU A 38 -8.33 35.23 -13.29
N ASP A 39 -8.17 36.01 -14.35
CA ASP A 39 -7.23 37.12 -14.42
C ASP A 39 -7.56 38.17 -13.34
N ALA A 40 -7.15 37.92 -12.09
CA ALA A 40 -7.02 38.94 -11.09
C ALA A 40 -5.72 39.70 -11.36
N GLU A 41 -5.91 40.89 -11.93
CA GLU A 41 -4.96 41.97 -12.11
C GLU A 41 -3.62 41.80 -11.35
N ARG A 42 -2.55 41.79 -12.15
CA ARG A 42 -1.17 42.10 -11.77
C ARG A 42 -1.11 43.16 -10.64
N PRO A 43 -0.71 42.82 -9.40
CA PRO A 43 -0.16 43.81 -8.50
C PRO A 43 1.27 44.09 -8.99
N GLU A 44 1.50 45.32 -9.38
CA GLU A 44 2.86 45.82 -9.59
C GLU A 44 3.60 45.81 -8.25
N SER A 45 4.87 45.39 -8.29
CA SER A 45 5.87 45.55 -7.22
C SER A 45 5.55 44.88 -5.87
N GLY A 46 6.24 43.77 -5.61
CA GLY A 46 6.32 43.17 -4.29
C GLY A 46 7.41 42.11 -4.29
N ASP A 47 8.53 42.42 -3.65
CA ASP A 47 9.65 41.53 -3.42
C ASP A 47 9.18 40.34 -2.56
N GLY A 48 8.75 39.27 -3.24
CA GLY A 48 8.33 38.02 -2.62
C GLY A 48 9.24 36.91 -3.08
N GLU A 49 9.98 36.35 -2.13
CA GLU A 49 10.85 35.19 -2.31
C GLU A 49 10.12 34.11 -3.10
N ARG A 50 10.71 33.70 -4.23
CA ARG A 50 10.25 32.53 -4.98
C ARG A 50 10.47 31.32 -4.08
N GLU A 51 9.43 30.90 -3.37
CA GLU A 51 9.39 29.57 -2.78
C GLU A 51 9.73 28.58 -3.90
N ALA A 52 10.89 27.95 -3.77
CA ALA A 52 11.33 26.87 -4.63
C ALA A 52 10.42 25.67 -4.35
N LEU A 53 9.21 25.72 -4.90
CA LEU A 53 8.33 24.57 -5.06
C LEU A 53 9.17 23.45 -5.66
N SER A 54 9.26 22.34 -4.94
CA SER A 54 9.97 21.13 -5.34
C SER A 54 9.78 20.88 -6.83
N ALA A 55 10.90 20.74 -7.57
CA ALA A 55 10.90 20.51 -9.00
C ALA A 55 10.19 19.19 -9.31
N ASP A 56 8.89 19.26 -9.53
CA ASP A 56 8.12 18.16 -10.08
C ASP A 56 8.67 17.86 -11.48
N GLU A 57 9.40 16.75 -11.63
CA GLU A 57 10.05 16.36 -12.88
C GLU A 57 9.03 16.26 -14.04
N ASP A 58 7.77 16.01 -13.70
CA ASP A 58 6.67 15.84 -14.64
C ASP A 58 6.01 17.15 -15.10
N ARG A 59 6.28 18.28 -14.43
CA ARG A 59 5.70 19.59 -14.80
C ARG A 59 6.02 19.96 -16.25
N VAL A 60 5.00 20.31 -17.03
CA VAL A 60 5.10 20.74 -18.43
C VAL A 60 5.32 22.25 -18.50
N GLU A 61 6.39 22.68 -19.17
CA GLU A 61 6.70 24.10 -19.34
C GLU A 61 7.00 24.44 -20.80
N ILE A 62 6.64 25.66 -21.21
CA ILE A 62 6.98 26.19 -22.53
C ILE A 62 8.34 26.88 -22.45
N ASP A 63 9.25 26.47 -23.32
CA ASP A 63 10.60 27.03 -23.43
C ASP A 63 10.84 27.57 -24.86
N HIS A 64 11.63 28.64 -24.99
CA HIS A 64 11.98 29.25 -26.28
C HIS A 64 13.21 30.15 -26.14
N ASP A 65 13.84 30.52 -27.26
CA ASP A 65 14.99 31.45 -27.30
C ASP A 65 16.04 31.13 -26.21
N THR A 66 16.51 32.18 -25.51
CA THR A 66 17.36 32.11 -24.33
C THR A 66 16.55 32.26 -23.03
N LEU A 67 15.23 31.97 -23.03
CA LEU A 67 14.39 32.03 -21.82
C LEU A 67 15.03 31.21 -20.69
N ASN A 68 15.02 31.77 -19.47
CA ASN A 68 15.60 31.19 -18.26
C ASN A 68 17.11 30.88 -18.36
N VAL A 69 17.85 31.58 -19.23
CA VAL A 69 19.32 31.54 -19.30
C VAL A 69 19.89 32.89 -18.90
N GLY A 70 20.74 32.91 -17.87
CA GLY A 70 21.34 34.14 -17.35
C GLY A 70 22.53 34.65 -18.18
N GLY A 71 22.77 35.96 -18.11
CA GLY A 71 23.93 36.62 -18.74
C GLY A 71 23.77 36.82 -20.26
N SER A 72 24.89 36.72 -20.98
CA SER A 72 24.95 36.90 -22.45
C SER A 72 25.36 35.59 -23.14
N PRO A 73 24.47 34.60 -23.21
CA PRO A 73 24.80 33.29 -23.75
C PRO A 73 25.00 33.33 -25.27
N VAL A 74 25.75 32.37 -25.80
CA VAL A 74 25.82 32.14 -27.25
C VAL A 74 24.46 31.64 -27.73
N ILE A 75 23.70 32.50 -28.41
CA ILE A 75 22.26 32.30 -28.69
C ILE A 75 22.01 30.99 -29.45
N ALA A 76 22.70 30.77 -30.57
CA ALA A 76 22.47 29.60 -31.42
C ALA A 76 22.79 28.29 -30.68
N GLU A 77 23.93 28.21 -30.00
CA GLU A 77 24.31 27.02 -29.22
C GLU A 77 23.31 26.76 -28.08
N THR A 78 22.84 27.82 -27.43
CA THR A 78 21.84 27.73 -26.35
C THR A 78 20.51 27.18 -26.86
N ILE A 79 20.03 27.67 -28.01
CA ILE A 79 18.81 27.19 -28.65
C ILE A 79 18.96 25.70 -29.02
N LEU A 80 20.04 25.31 -29.69
CA LEU A 80 20.27 23.91 -30.06
C LEU A 80 20.38 22.99 -28.84
N ARG A 81 21.00 23.45 -27.75
CA ARG A 81 21.03 22.70 -26.48
C ARG A 81 19.61 22.50 -25.92
N LYS A 82 18.82 23.57 -25.87
CA LYS A 82 17.43 23.52 -25.36
C LYS A 82 16.52 22.65 -26.23
N ILE A 83 16.71 22.64 -27.55
CA ILE A 83 16.01 21.73 -28.47
C ILE A 83 16.37 20.27 -28.16
N ARG A 84 17.65 19.96 -27.95
CA ARG A 84 18.11 18.60 -27.60
C ARG A 84 17.51 18.10 -26.29
N GLU A 85 17.32 19.00 -25.33
CA GLU A 85 16.75 18.70 -24.01
C GLU A 85 15.21 18.70 -23.99
N ALA A 86 14.55 19.07 -25.10
CA ALA A 86 13.10 19.17 -25.16
C ALA A 86 12.41 17.79 -25.16
N ALA A 87 11.28 17.71 -24.45
CA ALA A 87 10.39 16.56 -24.51
C ALA A 87 9.63 16.55 -25.84
N VAL A 88 9.12 17.71 -26.26
CA VAL A 88 8.42 17.94 -27.54
C VAL A 88 8.95 19.23 -28.17
N PHE A 89 9.08 19.24 -29.49
CA PHE A 89 9.45 20.42 -30.27
C PHE A 89 8.26 20.88 -31.12
N VAL A 90 7.94 22.16 -31.06
CA VAL A 90 6.84 22.77 -31.82
C VAL A 90 7.43 23.83 -32.76
N ALA A 91 7.10 23.80 -34.05
CA ALA A 91 7.66 24.71 -35.05
C ALA A 91 6.59 25.51 -35.81
N ASP A 92 6.77 26.84 -35.87
CA ASP A 92 5.98 27.73 -36.74
C ASP A 92 6.45 27.64 -38.20
N VAL A 93 5.75 26.85 -39.00
CA VAL A 93 6.05 26.67 -40.42
C VAL A 93 5.26 27.62 -41.33
N THR A 94 4.66 28.67 -40.77
CA THR A 94 3.95 29.69 -41.54
C THR A 94 4.87 30.31 -42.60
N PRO A 95 4.48 30.31 -43.89
CA PRO A 95 5.29 30.96 -44.91
C PRO A 95 5.41 32.47 -44.68
N VAL A 96 6.63 33.00 -44.74
CA VAL A 96 6.97 34.40 -44.42
C VAL A 96 7.25 35.24 -45.67
N CYS A 97 7.61 34.61 -46.78
CA CYS A 97 7.87 35.30 -48.04
C CYS A 97 7.44 34.46 -49.25
N THR A 98 7.37 35.12 -50.41
CA THR A 98 7.09 34.50 -51.71
C THR A 98 8.24 34.77 -52.66
N ILE A 99 8.76 33.73 -53.30
CA ILE A 99 9.83 33.82 -54.29
C ILE A 99 9.29 34.49 -55.54
N LEU A 100 9.93 35.58 -55.94
CA LEU A 100 9.60 36.32 -57.16
C LEU A 100 9.66 35.40 -58.39
N GLY A 101 8.67 35.52 -59.28
CA GLY A 101 8.58 34.76 -60.53
C GLY A 101 7.99 33.36 -60.40
N SER A 102 8.26 32.62 -59.32
CA SER A 102 7.70 31.26 -59.12
C SER A 102 6.42 31.23 -58.28
N GLY A 103 6.20 32.24 -57.43
CA GLY A 103 5.07 32.24 -56.48
C GLY A 103 5.24 31.23 -55.34
N LYS A 104 6.38 30.51 -55.26
CA LYS A 104 6.68 29.57 -54.18
C LYS A 104 6.79 30.34 -52.86
N ARG A 105 6.03 29.93 -51.85
CA ARG A 105 6.17 30.51 -50.51
C ARG A 105 7.21 29.75 -49.68
N VAL A 106 7.84 30.45 -48.73
CA VAL A 106 8.95 29.90 -47.94
C VAL A 106 8.73 30.21 -46.45
N PRO A 107 8.83 29.22 -45.54
CA PRO A 107 8.86 29.45 -44.10
C PRO A 107 10.13 30.18 -43.64
N ASN A 108 10.15 30.62 -42.37
CA ASN A 108 11.33 31.27 -41.80
C ASN A 108 12.55 30.30 -41.78
N PRO A 109 13.73 30.70 -42.28
CA PRO A 109 14.90 29.82 -42.39
C PRO A 109 15.49 29.43 -41.02
N ASN A 110 15.39 30.27 -39.99
CA ASN A 110 15.87 29.92 -38.64
C ASN A 110 15.02 28.79 -38.05
N VAL A 111 13.69 28.89 -38.17
CA VAL A 111 12.79 27.81 -37.75
C VAL A 111 13.09 26.52 -38.52
N MET A 112 13.44 26.61 -39.81
CA MET A 112 13.78 25.42 -40.61
C MET A 112 15.10 24.78 -40.16
N ILE A 113 16.11 25.56 -39.77
CA ILE A 113 17.36 25.03 -39.20
C ILE A 113 17.09 24.34 -37.86
N GLU A 114 16.33 24.97 -36.98
CA GLU A 114 15.94 24.41 -35.69
C GLU A 114 15.12 23.13 -35.84
N LEU A 115 14.18 23.11 -36.78
CA LEU A 115 13.37 21.93 -37.12
C LEU A 115 14.24 20.77 -37.65
N GLY A 116 15.22 21.07 -38.52
CA GLY A 116 16.15 20.06 -39.03
C GLY A 116 17.02 19.46 -37.93
N TYR A 117 17.47 20.28 -36.98
CA TYR A 117 18.21 19.78 -35.82
C TYR A 117 17.31 19.00 -34.85
N ALA A 118 16.08 19.48 -34.59
CA ALA A 118 15.09 18.76 -33.79
C ALA A 118 14.74 17.40 -34.39
N LEU A 119 14.71 17.28 -35.72
CA LEU A 119 14.48 16.00 -36.39
C LEU A 119 15.50 14.94 -35.98
N GLU A 120 16.77 15.32 -35.89
CA GLU A 120 17.87 14.44 -35.49
C GLU A 120 17.80 14.07 -33.99
N VAL A 121 17.61 15.05 -33.10
CA VAL A 121 17.77 14.83 -31.66
C VAL A 121 16.46 14.53 -30.91
N VAL A 122 15.33 15.00 -31.42
CA VAL A 122 13.99 14.81 -30.81
C VAL A 122 13.24 13.68 -31.53
N GLY A 123 13.31 13.64 -32.86
CA GLY A 123 12.66 12.65 -33.71
C GLY A 123 11.21 12.98 -34.08
N HIS A 124 10.75 12.44 -35.22
CA HIS A 124 9.43 12.75 -35.81
C HIS A 124 8.24 12.64 -34.84
N GLN A 125 8.22 11.63 -33.97
CA GLN A 125 7.08 11.35 -33.09
C GLN A 125 6.86 12.40 -32.00
N ARG A 126 7.84 13.29 -31.77
CA ARG A 126 7.81 14.34 -30.75
C ARG A 126 7.94 15.74 -31.36
N ILE A 127 7.72 15.86 -32.67
CA ILE A 127 7.71 17.13 -33.40
C ILE A 127 6.28 17.48 -33.82
N VAL A 128 5.87 18.71 -33.55
CA VAL A 128 4.56 19.25 -33.93
C VAL A 128 4.75 20.48 -34.82
N LEU A 129 4.13 20.48 -36.00
CA LEU A 129 4.14 21.63 -36.89
C LEU A 129 2.89 22.49 -36.63
N VAL A 130 3.06 23.82 -36.60
CA VAL A 130 1.98 24.80 -36.48
C VAL A 130 2.04 25.75 -37.66
N MET A 131 0.89 26.12 -38.21
CA MET A 131 0.84 27.03 -39.36
C MET A 131 -0.38 27.94 -39.28
N ASN A 132 -0.19 29.24 -39.47
CA ASN A 132 -1.30 30.15 -39.73
C ASN A 132 -1.69 30.06 -41.22
N GLY A 133 -2.90 29.57 -41.50
CA GLY A 133 -3.50 29.48 -42.83
C GLY A 133 -4.20 30.78 -43.29
N ALA A 134 -4.09 31.87 -42.55
CA ALA A 134 -4.52 33.18 -43.01
C ALA A 134 -3.76 33.61 -44.29
N GLU A 135 -4.30 34.58 -45.02
CA GLU A 135 -3.66 35.16 -46.23
C GLU A 135 -3.34 34.11 -47.32
N GLY A 136 -4.15 33.07 -47.39
CA GLY A 136 -4.06 32.01 -48.39
C GLY A 136 -2.88 31.05 -48.19
N ALA A 137 -2.25 31.05 -47.01
CA ALA A 137 -1.26 30.04 -46.67
C ALA A 137 -1.93 28.65 -46.60
N SER A 138 -1.25 27.66 -47.15
CA SER A 138 -1.77 26.30 -47.34
C SER A 138 -0.59 25.34 -47.29
N VAL A 139 -0.86 24.11 -46.89
CA VAL A 139 0.13 23.04 -46.74
C VAL A 139 0.85 22.75 -48.06
N SER A 140 0.20 22.96 -49.21
CA SER A 140 0.83 22.83 -50.52
C SER A 140 2.02 23.77 -50.75
N HIS A 141 2.08 24.88 -50.00
CA HIS A 141 3.17 25.85 -50.05
C HIS A 141 4.37 25.47 -49.17
N LEU A 142 4.26 24.46 -48.31
CA LEU A 142 5.39 24.01 -47.50
C LEU A 142 6.45 23.32 -48.37
N PRO A 143 7.72 23.29 -47.91
CA PRO A 143 8.78 22.49 -48.53
C PRO A 143 8.35 21.05 -48.81
N PHE A 144 8.88 20.44 -49.88
CA PHE A 144 8.48 19.10 -50.33
C PHE A 144 8.51 18.08 -49.19
N ASP A 145 9.58 18.07 -48.40
CA ASP A 145 9.76 17.12 -47.30
C ASP A 145 8.66 17.22 -46.24
N LEU A 146 8.31 18.46 -45.82
CA LEU A 146 7.27 18.70 -44.80
C LEU A 146 5.85 18.33 -45.28
N ARG A 147 5.60 18.30 -46.60
CA ARG A 147 4.30 17.89 -47.14
C ARG A 147 4.03 16.40 -46.98
N HIS A 148 5.06 15.60 -46.70
CA HIS A 148 4.93 14.17 -46.44
C HIS A 148 4.88 13.84 -44.94
N TRP A 149 4.94 14.85 -44.08
CA TRP A 149 4.79 14.69 -42.63
C TRP A 149 3.31 14.75 -42.22
N ARG A 150 3.03 14.45 -40.95
CA ARG A 150 1.69 14.69 -40.38
C ARG A 150 1.30 16.15 -40.60
N PHE A 151 0.06 16.36 -41.05
CA PHE A 151 -0.47 17.71 -41.31
C PHE A 151 -0.26 18.66 -40.12
N PRO A 152 0.19 19.90 -40.36
CA PRO A 152 0.34 20.89 -39.30
C PRO A 152 -0.97 21.15 -38.55
N ALA A 153 -0.87 21.58 -37.29
CA ALA A 153 -1.98 22.24 -36.61
C ALA A 153 -2.21 23.60 -37.30
N VAL A 154 -3.16 23.63 -38.23
CA VAL A 154 -3.49 24.83 -38.99
C VAL A 154 -4.58 25.61 -38.27
N TYR A 155 -4.29 26.87 -37.95
CA TYR A 155 -5.28 27.83 -37.48
C TYR A 155 -5.42 28.96 -38.50
N LYS A 156 -6.51 29.72 -38.46
CA LYS A 156 -6.71 30.86 -39.38
C LYS A 156 -7.06 32.09 -38.57
N LEU A 157 -6.09 33.00 -38.43
CA LEU A 157 -6.29 34.26 -37.73
C LEU A 157 -5.62 35.38 -38.50
N SER A 158 -6.40 36.37 -38.91
CA SER A 158 -5.90 37.59 -39.56
C SER A 158 -5.60 38.68 -38.53
N LYS A 159 -4.76 39.65 -38.89
CA LYS A 159 -4.36 40.76 -38.01
C LYS A 159 -5.54 41.56 -37.42
N GLY A 160 -6.65 41.66 -38.17
CA GLY A 160 -7.85 42.42 -37.80
C GLY A 160 -9.01 41.58 -37.27
N ALA A 161 -8.77 40.33 -36.87
CA ALA A 161 -9.81 39.49 -36.29
C ALA A 161 -10.38 40.08 -34.99
N THR A 162 -11.69 39.90 -34.77
CA THR A 162 -12.35 40.30 -33.52
C THR A 162 -11.88 39.42 -32.36
N GLU A 163 -12.08 39.89 -31.13
CA GLU A 163 -11.66 39.15 -29.95
C GLU A 163 -12.46 37.84 -29.77
N GLU A 164 -13.75 37.83 -30.10
CA GLU A 164 -14.59 36.63 -30.05
C GLU A 164 -14.08 35.58 -31.04
N HIS A 165 -13.69 36.01 -32.24
CA HIS A 165 -13.11 35.09 -33.23
C HIS A 165 -11.75 34.57 -32.77
N ARG A 166 -10.91 35.42 -32.18
CA ARG A 166 -9.62 35.03 -31.63
C ARG A 166 -9.76 33.97 -30.55
N GLN A 167 -10.67 34.15 -29.60
CA GLN A 167 -10.94 33.18 -28.52
C GLN A 167 -11.42 31.84 -29.08
N LYS A 168 -12.32 31.86 -30.08
CA LYS A 168 -12.76 30.64 -30.77
C LYS A 168 -11.59 29.91 -31.43
N VAL A 169 -10.76 30.62 -32.20
CA VAL A 169 -9.60 30.01 -32.87
C VAL A 169 -8.56 29.53 -31.85
N ALA A 170 -8.42 30.21 -30.71
CA ALA A 170 -7.54 29.79 -29.62
C ALA A 170 -7.98 28.44 -29.04
N ALA A 171 -9.27 28.28 -28.75
CA ALA A 171 -9.82 27.02 -28.25
C ALA A 171 -9.63 25.87 -29.26
N GLU A 172 -9.94 26.12 -30.54
CA GLU A 172 -9.75 25.12 -31.61
C GLU A 172 -8.27 24.72 -31.79
N LEU A 173 -7.36 25.70 -31.75
CA LEU A 173 -5.92 25.43 -31.85
C LEU A 173 -5.40 24.69 -30.61
N LYS A 174 -5.89 25.03 -29.41
CA LYS A 174 -5.51 24.38 -28.15
C LYS A 174 -5.80 22.88 -28.20
N GLU A 175 -7.02 22.50 -28.59
CA GLU A 175 -7.41 21.08 -28.73
C GLU A 175 -6.56 20.37 -29.80
N SER A 176 -6.37 21.01 -30.95
CA SER A 176 -5.53 20.47 -32.02
C SER A 176 -4.08 20.24 -31.56
N LEU A 177 -3.53 21.15 -30.77
CA LEU A 177 -2.19 21.03 -30.19
C LEU A 177 -2.14 19.96 -29.09
N ARG A 178 -3.14 19.86 -28.22
CA ARG A 178 -3.27 18.83 -27.19
C ARG A 178 -3.13 17.43 -27.79
N GLU A 179 -3.96 17.11 -28.78
CA GLU A 179 -3.97 15.82 -29.48
C GLU A 179 -2.61 15.44 -30.12
N ARG A 180 -1.78 16.44 -30.42
CA ARG A 180 -0.47 16.27 -31.07
C ARG A 180 0.66 16.22 -30.05
N ILE A 181 0.56 16.96 -28.96
CA ILE A 181 1.60 17.12 -27.94
C ILE A 181 1.55 16.02 -26.89
N GLU A 182 0.37 15.64 -26.39
CA GLU A 182 0.22 14.65 -25.31
C GLU A 182 0.85 13.27 -25.63
N PRO A 183 0.67 12.69 -26.85
CA PRO A 183 1.35 11.45 -27.20
C PRO A 183 2.87 11.60 -27.22
N GLY A 184 3.35 12.76 -27.69
CA GLY A 184 4.78 13.08 -27.74
C GLY A 184 5.40 13.21 -26.34
N LEU A 185 4.69 13.84 -25.39
CA LEU A 185 5.08 13.91 -23.99
C LEU A 185 5.10 12.52 -23.34
N SER A 186 4.09 11.70 -23.60
CA SER A 186 4.01 10.34 -23.07
C SER A 186 5.19 9.48 -23.55
N LEU A 187 5.54 9.58 -24.84
CA LEU A 187 6.72 8.94 -25.39
C LEU A 187 8.02 9.48 -24.78
N ALA A 188 8.12 10.80 -24.58
CA ALA A 188 9.28 11.42 -23.95
C ALA A 188 9.51 10.89 -22.53
N LYS A 189 8.44 10.69 -21.75
CA LYS A 189 8.53 10.06 -20.42
C LYS A 189 9.12 8.66 -20.50
N VAL A 190 8.66 7.83 -21.44
CA VAL A 190 9.20 6.46 -21.64
C VAL A 190 10.68 6.50 -21.99
N VAL A 191 11.08 7.36 -22.94
CA VAL A 191 12.49 7.51 -23.35
C VAL A 191 13.35 8.01 -22.18
N GLN A 192 12.87 8.98 -21.40
CA GLN A 192 13.56 9.50 -20.23
C GLN A 192 13.71 8.42 -19.15
N ALA A 193 12.65 7.64 -18.90
CA ALA A 193 12.68 6.53 -17.95
C ALA A 193 13.69 5.45 -18.38
N GLU A 194 13.74 5.11 -19.67
CA GLU A 194 14.72 4.14 -20.19
C GLU A 194 16.15 4.68 -20.13
N LYS A 195 16.37 5.96 -20.46
CA LYS A 195 17.68 6.60 -20.31
C LYS A 195 18.12 6.62 -18.84
N ASN A 196 17.25 7.02 -17.94
CA ASN A 196 17.50 6.99 -16.50
C ASN A 196 17.77 5.56 -16.02
N ARG A 197 17.09 4.55 -16.57
CA ARG A 197 17.36 3.14 -16.28
C ARG A 197 18.76 2.71 -16.73
N GLN A 198 19.25 3.21 -17.85
CA GLN A 198 20.57 2.88 -18.37
C GLN A 198 21.70 3.56 -17.58
N THR A 199 21.49 4.84 -17.20
CA THR A 199 22.51 5.67 -16.55
C THR A 199 22.50 5.59 -15.04
N ASN A 200 21.33 5.46 -14.42
CA ASN A 200 21.15 5.41 -12.97
C ASN A 200 20.68 4.02 -12.56
N ARG A 201 21.66 3.12 -12.41
CA ARG A 201 21.46 1.74 -12.03
C ARG A 201 21.42 1.64 -10.52
N ALA A 202 20.24 1.42 -9.95
CA ALA A 202 20.05 1.24 -8.52
C ALA A 202 18.85 0.32 -8.22
N PRO A 203 18.93 -0.56 -7.22
CA PRO A 203 17.76 -1.24 -6.70
C PRO A 203 16.82 -0.21 -6.04
N LYS A 204 15.51 -0.44 -6.15
CA LYS A 204 14.48 0.38 -5.47
C LYS A 204 13.57 -0.58 -4.73
N LEU A 205 13.87 -0.78 -3.45
CA LEU A 205 13.18 -1.74 -2.60
C LEU A 205 12.03 -1.07 -1.87
N SER A 206 10.91 -1.78 -1.75
CA SER A 206 9.75 -1.35 -0.97
C SER A 206 8.98 -2.55 -0.44
N VAL A 207 8.36 -2.41 0.73
CA VAL A 207 7.43 -3.41 1.26
C VAL A 207 6.01 -3.05 0.83
N ALA A 208 5.25 -4.06 0.40
CA ALA A 208 3.84 -3.93 0.05
C ALA A 208 3.03 -5.06 0.69
N VAL A 209 1.71 -4.88 0.78
CA VAL A 209 0.79 -5.96 1.18
C VAL A 209 0.68 -6.98 0.03
N GLY A 210 0.75 -8.27 0.36
CA GLY A 210 0.57 -9.36 -0.58
C GLY A 210 -0.81 -9.34 -1.23
N ASP A 211 -0.89 -9.77 -2.49
CA ASP A 211 -2.16 -9.89 -3.21
C ASP A 211 -2.88 -11.15 -2.67
N GLY A 212 -3.67 -10.98 -1.61
CA GLY A 212 -4.56 -12.02 -1.11
C GLY A 212 -5.83 -12.09 -1.97
N PRO A 213 -6.52 -13.25 -2.01
CA PRO A 213 -7.77 -13.40 -2.76
C PRO A 213 -8.89 -12.44 -2.30
N ASP A 214 -8.82 -11.99 -1.03
CA ASP A 214 -9.86 -11.19 -0.39
C ASP A 214 -9.32 -9.82 0.04
N ASN A 215 -9.07 -8.90 -0.90
CA ASN A 215 -8.76 -7.51 -0.56
C ASN A 215 -9.85 -6.58 -1.13
N PRO A 216 -10.59 -5.82 -0.31
CA PRO A 216 -10.52 -5.70 1.15
C PRO A 216 -10.98 -6.96 1.90
N ARG A 217 -10.40 -7.24 3.08
CA ARG A 217 -10.84 -8.33 3.97
C ARG A 217 -11.97 -7.87 4.87
N THR A 218 -13.09 -8.58 4.86
CA THR A 218 -14.22 -8.35 5.78
C THR A 218 -14.05 -9.13 7.07
N VAL A 219 -14.22 -8.46 8.22
CA VAL A 219 -14.14 -9.07 9.56
C VAL A 219 -15.50 -8.95 10.26
N ALA A 220 -16.13 -10.09 10.57
CA ALA A 220 -17.38 -10.13 11.32
C ALA A 220 -17.13 -10.22 12.84
N GLN A 221 -17.84 -9.41 13.64
CA GLN A 221 -17.75 -9.42 15.11
C GLN A 221 -18.86 -10.25 15.80
N VAL A 222 -19.77 -10.84 15.03
CA VAL A 222 -20.86 -11.64 15.60
C VAL A 222 -20.31 -13.00 16.00
N VAL A 223 -20.20 -13.26 17.30
CA VAL A 223 -19.78 -14.57 17.82
C VAL A 223 -20.88 -15.58 17.50
N PRO A 224 -20.63 -16.58 16.63
CA PRO A 224 -21.62 -17.63 16.40
C PRO A 224 -21.87 -18.41 17.69
N SER A 225 -23.09 -18.92 17.85
CA SER A 225 -23.45 -19.77 18.99
C SER A 225 -22.43 -20.90 19.12
N LEU A 226 -21.87 -21.04 20.31
CA LEU A 226 -20.93 -22.11 20.60
C LEU A 226 -21.68 -23.45 20.61
N ASP A 227 -21.27 -24.39 19.76
CA ASP A 227 -21.63 -25.82 19.88
C ASP A 227 -20.89 -26.46 21.07
N ILE A 228 -20.95 -25.81 22.23
CA ILE A 228 -20.31 -26.23 23.47
C ILE A 228 -21.39 -26.35 24.51
N GLU A 229 -21.34 -27.45 25.27
CA GLU A 229 -22.28 -27.72 26.34
C GLU A 229 -22.35 -26.55 27.32
N THR A 230 -23.57 -26.11 27.60
CA THR A 230 -23.81 -25.05 28.58
C THR A 230 -23.48 -25.57 29.98
N LEU A 231 -23.25 -24.64 30.91
CA LEU A 231 -23.04 -25.02 32.32
C LEU A 231 -24.24 -25.81 32.88
N GLU A 232 -25.45 -25.58 32.37
CA GLU A 232 -26.65 -26.32 32.79
C GLU A 232 -26.64 -27.76 32.29
N GLU A 233 -26.23 -27.99 31.04
CA GLU A 233 -26.06 -29.32 30.47
C GLU A 233 -24.95 -30.11 31.19
N ILE A 234 -23.83 -29.47 31.52
CA ILE A 234 -22.76 -30.08 32.31
C ILE A 234 -23.24 -30.44 33.73
N ARG A 235 -24.05 -29.58 34.35
CA ARG A 235 -24.67 -29.87 35.66
C ARG A 235 -25.67 -31.02 35.58
N ALA A 236 -26.38 -31.16 34.47
CA ALA A 236 -27.27 -32.30 34.21
C ALA A 236 -26.50 -33.61 33.93
N ALA A 237 -25.37 -33.54 33.23
CA ALA A 237 -24.52 -34.69 32.90
C ALA A 237 -23.74 -35.22 34.11
N THR A 238 -23.28 -34.32 34.98
CA THR A 238 -22.53 -34.66 36.20
C THR A 238 -23.22 -34.04 37.43
N PRO A 239 -24.37 -34.56 37.89
CA PRO A 239 -25.11 -33.98 39.01
C PRO A 239 -24.43 -34.25 40.36
N LEU A 240 -24.71 -33.39 41.35
CA LEU A 240 -24.32 -33.63 42.75
C LEU A 240 -25.05 -34.85 43.31
N LEU A 241 -24.32 -35.67 44.07
CA LEU A 241 -24.88 -36.86 44.71
C LEU A 241 -25.72 -36.48 45.93
N PRO A 242 -26.86 -37.16 46.17
CA PRO A 242 -27.67 -36.93 47.36
C PRO A 242 -26.90 -37.37 48.61
N LEU A 243 -26.97 -36.56 49.67
CA LEU A 243 -26.31 -36.88 50.94
C LEU A 243 -27.04 -38.04 51.64
N PRO A 244 -26.31 -39.04 52.18
CA PRO A 244 -26.89 -40.09 53.01
C PRO A 244 -27.64 -39.51 54.20
N ALA A 245 -28.79 -40.09 54.55
CA ALA A 245 -29.61 -39.64 55.67
C ALA A 245 -28.84 -39.77 57.00
N LEU A 246 -29.02 -38.79 57.89
CA LEU A 246 -28.50 -38.87 59.25
C LEU A 246 -29.16 -40.06 59.97
N PRO A 247 -28.38 -40.94 60.63
CA PRO A 247 -28.99 -41.97 61.47
C PRO A 247 -29.83 -41.30 62.56
N HIS A 248 -31.12 -41.66 62.63
CA HIS A 248 -32.00 -41.19 63.71
C HIS A 248 -31.39 -41.55 65.07
N PRO A 249 -31.35 -40.64 66.05
CA PRO A 249 -30.76 -40.94 67.35
C PRO A 249 -31.67 -41.95 68.09
N ARG A 250 -31.27 -43.23 68.11
CA ARG A 250 -31.77 -44.16 69.12
C ARG A 250 -31.06 -43.83 70.44
N TRP A 251 -31.80 -43.25 71.37
CA TRP A 251 -31.32 -43.06 72.74
C TRP A 251 -31.02 -44.42 73.35
N GLY A 252 -29.73 -44.66 73.64
CA GLY A 252 -29.29 -45.85 74.37
C GLY A 252 -28.32 -46.75 73.58
N SER A 253 -27.11 -46.26 73.36
CA SER A 253 -25.87 -47.03 73.56
C SER A 253 -24.69 -46.11 73.26
N LEU A 254 -23.92 -45.77 74.30
CA LEU A 254 -22.61 -45.15 74.14
C LEU A 254 -21.63 -46.23 73.69
N THR A 255 -21.53 -46.44 72.37
CA THR A 255 -20.36 -47.04 71.75
C THR A 255 -19.64 -45.95 70.97
N VAL A 256 -18.49 -45.51 71.50
CA VAL A 256 -17.50 -44.75 70.75
C VAL A 256 -16.97 -45.68 69.65
N ALA A 257 -17.62 -45.67 68.48
CA ALA A 257 -17.12 -46.32 67.29
C ALA A 257 -16.16 -45.37 66.59
N SER A 258 -14.90 -45.37 67.03
CA SER A 258 -13.80 -44.85 66.21
C SER A 258 -13.60 -45.79 65.02
N SER A 259 -14.39 -45.65 63.96
CA SER A 259 -14.13 -46.33 62.69
C SER A 259 -13.03 -45.59 61.93
N ARG A 260 -11.79 -45.63 62.45
CA ARG A 260 -10.61 -45.54 61.60
C ARG A 260 -10.45 -46.90 60.91
N ALA A 261 -11.33 -47.17 59.95
CA ALA A 261 -11.12 -48.28 59.03
C ALA A 261 -10.12 -47.81 57.98
N SER A 262 -8.89 -48.25 58.19
CA SER A 262 -7.73 -48.17 57.32
C SER A 262 -8.06 -48.21 55.83
N SER A 263 -7.74 -47.12 55.16
CA SER A 263 -7.62 -46.93 53.71
C SER A 263 -6.45 -47.74 53.12
N ALA A 264 -6.46 -49.06 53.33
CA ALA A 264 -5.43 -49.98 52.82
C ALA A 264 -5.99 -51.21 52.09
N GLN A 265 -7.31 -51.42 52.05
CA GLN A 265 -7.94 -52.57 51.36
C GLN A 265 -8.50 -52.26 49.95
N SER A 266 -8.23 -51.09 49.37
CA SER A 266 -8.81 -50.69 48.07
C SER A 266 -7.90 -50.88 46.84
N LEU A 267 -6.77 -51.59 46.94
CA LEU A 267 -5.93 -51.80 45.76
C LEU A 267 -6.51 -52.83 44.77
N PHE A 268 -7.45 -53.70 45.19
CA PHE A 268 -8.10 -54.69 44.32
C PHE A 268 -9.59 -54.97 44.67
N GLY A 269 -10.27 -54.06 45.36
CA GLY A 269 -11.67 -54.23 45.80
C GLY A 269 -12.65 -53.45 44.93
N SER A 270 -13.74 -54.10 44.52
CA SER A 270 -14.86 -53.55 43.76
C SER A 270 -15.20 -52.11 44.17
N ARG A 271 -15.28 -51.20 43.18
CA ARG A 271 -15.68 -49.79 43.41
C ARG A 271 -17.03 -49.78 44.14
N ARG A 272 -17.05 -49.35 45.41
CA ARG A 272 -18.28 -49.20 46.19
C ARG A 272 -19.22 -48.26 45.43
N PRO A 273 -20.47 -48.65 45.13
CA PRO A 273 -21.41 -47.78 44.43
C PRO A 273 -21.69 -46.51 45.26
N PRO A 274 -22.06 -45.38 44.63
CA PRO A 274 -22.32 -44.11 45.32
C PRO A 274 -23.28 -44.20 46.53
N ASN A 275 -24.20 -45.17 46.52
CA ASN A 275 -25.17 -45.38 47.59
C ASN A 275 -24.57 -45.95 48.89
N GLU A 276 -23.34 -46.47 48.84
CA GLU A 276 -22.61 -47.03 49.99
C GLU A 276 -21.54 -46.08 50.56
N TRP A 277 -21.49 -44.84 50.05
CA TRP A 277 -20.53 -43.84 50.49
C TRP A 277 -21.00 -43.20 51.81
N SER A 278 -20.05 -42.92 52.69
CA SER A 278 -20.31 -42.12 53.88
C SER A 278 -20.68 -40.68 53.50
N ARG A 279 -21.38 -39.98 54.40
CA ARG A 279 -21.75 -38.58 54.19
C ARG A 279 -20.53 -37.70 53.86
N GLU A 280 -19.42 -37.91 54.55
CA GLU A 280 -18.17 -37.18 54.34
C GLU A 280 -17.55 -37.50 52.97
N GLU A 281 -17.58 -38.77 52.54
CA GLU A 281 -17.09 -39.19 51.21
C GLU A 281 -17.94 -38.59 50.08
N THR A 282 -19.26 -38.50 50.26
CA THR A 282 -20.19 -37.88 49.31
C THR A 282 -20.03 -36.35 49.28
N GLU A 283 -19.84 -35.71 50.45
CA GLU A 283 -19.54 -34.27 50.53
C GLU A 283 -18.21 -33.94 49.84
N GLY A 284 -17.17 -34.76 50.02
CA GLY A 284 -15.88 -34.61 49.35
C GLY A 284 -15.97 -34.75 47.82
N TYR A 285 -16.75 -35.72 47.31
CA TYR A 285 -17.01 -35.84 45.88
C TYR A 285 -17.81 -34.65 45.34
N ASN A 286 -18.85 -34.21 46.04
CA ASN A 286 -19.66 -33.06 45.65
C ASN A 286 -18.85 -31.77 45.59
N GLN A 287 -17.93 -31.52 46.53
CA GLN A 287 -16.99 -30.39 46.46
C GLN A 287 -16.08 -30.47 45.22
N TRP A 288 -15.70 -31.67 44.80
CA TRP A 288 -14.90 -31.85 43.59
C TRP A 288 -15.72 -31.56 42.31
N VAL A 289 -16.98 -31.99 42.28
CA VAL A 289 -17.93 -31.63 41.22
C VAL A 289 -18.18 -30.12 41.17
N GLU A 290 -18.32 -29.45 42.31
CA GLU A 290 -18.43 -27.98 42.38
C GLU A 290 -17.18 -27.26 41.87
N ARG A 291 -15.99 -27.79 42.18
CA ARG A 291 -14.73 -27.29 41.61
C ARG A 291 -14.68 -27.50 40.10
N TYR A 292 -15.14 -28.64 39.60
CA TYR A 292 -15.25 -28.91 38.16
C TYR A 292 -16.19 -27.90 37.47
N TYR A 293 -17.37 -27.60 38.04
CA TYR A 293 -18.25 -26.55 37.51
C TYR A 293 -17.57 -25.18 37.49
N SER A 294 -16.78 -24.87 38.51
CA SER A 294 -16.04 -23.61 38.60
C SER A 294 -14.94 -23.53 37.53
N ASP A 295 -14.16 -24.61 37.35
CA ASP A 295 -13.15 -24.74 36.29
C ASP A 295 -13.81 -24.64 34.90
N TYR A 296 -14.99 -25.25 34.71
CA TYR A 296 -15.75 -25.21 33.46
C TYR A 296 -16.29 -23.81 33.15
N ARG A 297 -16.76 -23.06 34.15
CA ARG A 297 -17.17 -21.65 33.97
C ARG A 297 -16.03 -20.78 33.45
N VAL A 298 -14.83 -20.96 34.02
CA VAL A 298 -13.63 -20.24 33.56
C VAL A 298 -13.26 -20.67 32.14
N PHE A 299 -13.39 -21.95 31.81
CA PHE A 299 -13.20 -22.45 30.44
C PHE A 299 -14.16 -21.77 29.45
N LEU A 300 -15.46 -21.67 29.75
CA LEU A 300 -16.44 -21.00 28.89
C LEU A 300 -16.05 -19.53 28.64
N GLN A 301 -15.64 -18.81 29.69
CA GLN A 301 -15.17 -17.41 29.57
C GLN A 301 -13.95 -17.31 28.65
N LYS A 302 -12.93 -18.14 28.87
CA LYS A 302 -11.72 -18.19 28.02
C LYS A 302 -12.05 -18.55 26.58
N MET A 303 -13.04 -19.41 26.36
CA MET A 303 -13.46 -19.84 25.02
C MET A 303 -14.18 -18.70 24.27
N THR A 304 -15.03 -17.93 24.97
CA THR A 304 -15.62 -16.70 24.40
C THR A 304 -14.55 -15.68 24.04
N GLU A 305 -13.54 -15.47 24.90
CA GLU A 305 -12.41 -14.59 24.59
C GLU A 305 -11.59 -15.08 23.40
N TYR A 306 -11.30 -16.38 23.34
CA TYR A 306 -10.62 -17.01 22.22
C TYR A 306 -11.38 -16.78 20.90
N GLN A 307 -12.71 -16.95 20.87
CA GLN A 307 -13.52 -16.67 19.67
C GLN A 307 -13.46 -15.20 19.24
N ARG A 308 -13.56 -14.26 20.19
CA ARG A 308 -13.42 -12.83 19.90
C ARG A 308 -12.03 -12.54 19.33
N LEU A 309 -10.99 -13.18 19.86
CA LEU A 309 -9.63 -13.08 19.33
C LEU A 309 -9.54 -13.66 17.92
N MET A 310 -10.13 -14.84 17.64
CA MET A 310 -10.19 -15.41 16.29
C MET A 310 -10.79 -14.46 15.27
N GLN A 311 -11.89 -13.80 15.63
CA GLN A 311 -12.54 -12.82 14.74
C GLN A 311 -11.65 -11.59 14.51
N ARG A 312 -10.87 -11.17 15.51
CA ARG A 312 -9.97 -10.01 15.44
C ARG A 312 -8.54 -10.37 14.99
N SER A 313 -8.34 -11.59 14.49
CA SER A 313 -7.06 -12.09 14.03
C SER A 313 -7.05 -12.21 12.51
N LEU A 314 -6.01 -11.67 11.88
CA LEU A 314 -5.88 -11.64 10.43
C LEU A 314 -4.54 -12.24 10.03
N GLU A 315 -4.57 -13.21 9.11
CA GLU A 315 -3.36 -13.75 8.50
C GLU A 315 -2.85 -12.77 7.42
N LEU A 316 -1.72 -12.13 7.68
CA LEU A 316 -1.11 -11.14 6.80
C LEU A 316 0.08 -11.74 6.06
N VAL A 317 0.17 -11.45 4.76
CA VAL A 317 1.34 -11.74 3.93
C VAL A 317 1.85 -10.41 3.40
N LEU A 318 3.09 -10.05 3.77
CA LEU A 318 3.79 -8.91 3.17
C LEU A 318 4.64 -9.40 1.99
N LYS A 319 5.01 -8.49 1.09
CA LYS A 319 5.93 -8.77 -0.03
C LYS A 319 6.98 -7.69 -0.13
N LEU A 320 8.22 -8.10 -0.39
CA LEU A 320 9.31 -7.21 -0.78
C LEU A 320 9.29 -7.06 -2.30
N GLU A 321 9.28 -5.83 -2.79
CA GLU A 321 9.32 -5.52 -4.23
C GLU A 321 10.61 -4.78 -4.57
N ASN A 322 11.24 -5.16 -5.68
CA ASN A 322 12.32 -4.37 -6.27
C ASN A 322 11.84 -3.73 -7.58
N LYS A 323 11.49 -2.45 -7.55
CA LYS A 323 11.13 -1.65 -8.75
C LYS A 323 12.34 -0.94 -9.37
N GLY A 324 13.53 -1.26 -8.88
CA GLY A 324 14.77 -0.70 -9.37
C GLY A 324 15.22 -1.32 -10.67
N THR A 325 16.44 -0.96 -11.05
CA THR A 325 17.06 -1.36 -12.32
C THR A 325 18.25 -2.31 -12.09
N LEU A 326 18.64 -2.52 -10.83
CA LEU A 326 19.60 -3.53 -10.39
C LEU A 326 18.94 -4.53 -9.44
N ALA A 327 19.54 -5.73 -9.36
CA ALA A 327 19.24 -6.66 -8.28
C ALA A 327 19.78 -6.11 -6.95
N ALA A 328 19.09 -6.39 -5.86
CA ALA A 328 19.60 -6.18 -4.52
C ALA A 328 20.06 -7.51 -3.93
N THR A 329 21.10 -7.50 -3.09
CA THR A 329 21.64 -8.69 -2.44
C THR A 329 21.81 -8.48 -0.94
N ALA A 330 21.79 -9.58 -0.17
CA ALA A 330 21.87 -9.60 1.29
C ALA A 330 20.88 -8.61 1.92
N ILE A 331 19.60 -8.82 1.65
CA ILE A 331 18.53 -7.91 2.02
C ILE A 331 17.98 -8.32 3.39
N ASP A 332 17.98 -7.38 4.32
CA ASP A 332 17.31 -7.48 5.60
C ASP A 332 16.18 -6.46 5.66
N VAL A 333 15.01 -6.88 6.12
CA VAL A 333 13.82 -6.03 6.23
C VAL A 333 13.25 -6.15 7.63
N ASP A 334 13.19 -5.05 8.37
CA ASP A 334 12.52 -4.97 9.65
C ASP A 334 11.22 -4.17 9.49
N VAL A 335 10.08 -4.80 9.79
CA VAL A 335 8.77 -4.15 9.82
C VAL A 335 8.30 -4.04 11.27
N ILE A 336 8.02 -2.83 11.73
CA ILE A 336 7.61 -2.52 13.10
C ILE A 336 6.13 -2.13 13.11
N PHE A 337 5.35 -2.84 13.90
CA PHE A 337 3.93 -2.60 14.10
C PHE A 337 3.67 -1.71 15.32
N PRO A 338 2.57 -0.94 15.33
CA PRO A 338 2.22 -0.06 16.44
C PRO A 338 1.69 -0.87 17.65
N GLY A 339 1.52 -0.22 18.81
CA GLY A 339 1.30 -0.89 20.10
C GLY A 339 -0.04 -1.60 20.27
N GLU A 340 -0.99 -1.27 19.43
CA GLU A 340 -2.34 -1.83 19.37
C GLU A 340 -2.33 -3.23 18.72
N ILE A 341 -1.26 -3.57 17.98
CA ILE A 341 -1.13 -4.83 17.24
C ILE A 341 -0.29 -5.83 18.01
N THR A 342 -0.86 -7.01 18.27
CA THR A 342 -0.11 -8.18 18.74
C THR A 342 0.22 -9.10 17.57
N LEU A 343 1.47 -9.57 17.51
CA LEU A 343 1.94 -10.47 16.45
C LEU A 343 1.99 -11.92 16.93
N ILE A 344 1.57 -12.84 16.06
CA ILE A 344 1.66 -14.29 16.29
C ILE A 344 2.33 -14.94 15.09
N GLU A 345 3.32 -15.80 15.34
CA GLU A 345 4.22 -16.34 14.32
C GLU A 345 3.50 -17.04 13.16
N ASN A 346 2.50 -17.86 13.46
CA ASN A 346 1.80 -18.67 12.46
C ASN A 346 0.48 -19.22 13.01
N ALA A 347 -0.33 -19.80 12.11
CA ALA A 347 -1.62 -20.40 12.45
C ALA A 347 -1.54 -21.56 13.46
N LYS A 348 -0.43 -22.30 13.55
CA LYS A 348 -0.26 -23.39 14.54
C LYS A 348 -0.11 -22.83 15.94
N THR A 349 0.74 -21.81 16.11
CA THR A 349 0.90 -21.10 17.39
C THR A 349 -0.41 -20.47 17.85
N PHE A 350 -1.18 -19.92 16.90
CA PHE A 350 -2.52 -19.40 17.18
C PHE A 350 -3.48 -20.49 17.64
N ALA A 351 -3.54 -21.63 16.94
CA ALA A 351 -4.40 -22.76 17.31
C ALA A 351 -4.06 -23.36 18.68
N ALA A 352 -2.80 -23.28 19.11
CA ALA A 352 -2.37 -23.72 20.43
C ALA A 352 -2.93 -22.87 21.59
N LEU A 353 -3.40 -21.65 21.32
CA LEU A 353 -4.07 -20.80 22.31
C LEU A 353 -5.49 -21.27 22.66
N LYS A 354 -6.04 -22.24 21.91
CA LYS A 354 -7.37 -22.78 22.14
C LYS A 354 -7.49 -23.36 23.56
N PRO A 355 -8.42 -22.86 24.40
CA PRO A 355 -8.64 -23.41 25.74
C PRO A 355 -9.01 -24.91 25.68
N VAL A 356 -8.47 -25.69 26.62
CA VAL A 356 -8.78 -27.12 26.76
C VAL A 356 -9.92 -27.28 27.78
N ALA A 357 -10.93 -28.08 27.42
CA ALA A 357 -12.06 -28.36 28.30
C ALA A 357 -11.59 -29.16 29.53
N PRO A 358 -12.05 -28.82 30.76
CA PRO A 358 -11.72 -29.61 31.94
C PRO A 358 -12.43 -30.97 31.86
N GLU A 359 -11.76 -32.00 32.36
CA GLU A 359 -12.32 -33.37 32.40
C GLU A 359 -13.29 -33.54 33.59
N PRO A 360 -14.38 -34.31 33.42
CA PRO A 360 -15.31 -34.58 34.50
C PRO A 360 -14.64 -35.40 35.61
N PRO A 361 -15.01 -35.15 36.89
CA PRO A 361 -14.45 -35.89 38.02
C PRO A 361 -14.82 -37.37 37.96
N GLU A 362 -13.87 -38.25 38.29
CA GLU A 362 -14.12 -39.69 38.38
C GLU A 362 -15.03 -40.02 39.57
N LEU A 363 -16.03 -40.88 39.37
CA LEU A 363 -16.89 -41.40 40.44
C LEU A 363 -16.10 -42.26 41.44
N ARG A 364 -15.61 -41.64 42.52
CA ARG A 364 -14.89 -42.31 43.62
C ARG A 364 -15.14 -41.61 44.96
N PRO A 365 -15.14 -42.35 46.09
CA PRO A 365 -15.28 -41.77 47.42
C PRO A 365 -14.04 -40.92 47.78
N MET A 366 -14.26 -39.73 48.33
CA MET A 366 -13.19 -38.79 48.70
C MET A 366 -13.21 -38.51 50.21
N GLY A 367 -12.28 -39.10 50.96
CA GLY A 367 -12.20 -38.94 52.42
C GLY A 367 -11.61 -37.60 52.90
N PRO A 368 -11.69 -37.29 54.22
CA PRO A 368 -11.16 -36.05 54.79
C PRO A 368 -9.66 -35.89 54.56
N GLY A 369 -9.24 -34.76 53.99
CA GLY A 369 -7.82 -34.43 53.74
C GLY A 369 -7.25 -34.98 52.43
N ALA A 370 -8.06 -35.54 51.54
CA ALA A 370 -7.64 -35.92 50.19
C ALA A 370 -7.33 -34.68 49.33
N ALA A 371 -6.06 -34.23 49.33
CA ALA A 371 -5.60 -33.16 48.46
C ALA A 371 -5.36 -33.67 47.03
N ILE A 372 -5.94 -32.99 46.05
CA ILE A 372 -5.70 -33.26 44.64
C ILE A 372 -4.43 -32.53 44.22
N VAL A 373 -3.34 -33.29 44.06
CA VAL A 373 -2.18 -32.82 43.31
C VAL A 373 -2.50 -33.06 41.83
N LYS A 374 -2.89 -32.01 41.10
CA LYS A 374 -2.87 -32.06 39.64
C LYS A 374 -1.38 -31.99 39.24
N PRO A 375 -0.77 -33.05 38.69
CA PRO A 375 0.54 -32.88 38.08
C PRO A 375 0.36 -31.90 36.92
N VAL A 376 0.99 -30.73 37.02
CA VAL A 376 1.16 -29.86 35.87
C VAL A 376 2.04 -30.64 34.91
N PRO A 377 1.58 -30.98 33.69
CA PRO A 377 2.45 -31.62 32.73
C PRO A 377 3.59 -30.66 32.43
N PHE A 378 4.78 -30.96 32.94
CA PHE A 378 6.01 -30.38 32.44
C PHE A 378 6.24 -31.03 31.08
N SER A 379 5.72 -30.42 30.01
CA SER A 379 6.22 -30.72 28.68
C SER A 379 7.61 -30.09 28.60
N PRO A 380 8.68 -30.88 28.42
CA PRO A 380 9.93 -30.31 27.95
C PRO A 380 9.62 -29.66 26.60
N GLY A 381 9.92 -28.38 26.44
CA GLY A 381 9.79 -27.69 25.16
C GLY A 381 10.69 -28.36 24.14
N VAL A 382 10.13 -29.21 23.29
CA VAL A 382 10.85 -29.90 22.20
C VAL A 382 11.00 -28.99 20.97
N ASP A 383 10.52 -27.74 21.05
CA ASP A 383 10.57 -26.78 19.93
C ASP A 383 11.96 -26.17 19.67
N ASP A 384 12.98 -26.51 20.48
CA ASP A 384 14.33 -25.94 20.33
C ASP A 384 15.27 -26.75 19.40
N LEU A 385 14.75 -27.80 18.73
CA LEU A 385 15.56 -28.67 17.85
C LEU A 385 15.24 -28.55 16.35
N ILE A 386 14.15 -27.87 15.97
CA ILE A 386 13.73 -27.70 14.57
C ILE A 386 13.98 -26.27 14.04
N SER A 387 14.54 -25.37 14.85
CA SER A 387 14.97 -24.02 14.45
C SER A 387 16.19 -23.98 13.51
N ARG A 388 16.66 -25.14 13.02
CA ARG A 388 17.89 -25.30 12.21
C ARG A 388 17.72 -25.10 10.71
N PHE A 389 16.54 -24.68 10.24
CA PHE A 389 16.34 -24.28 8.85
C PHE A 389 16.24 -22.75 8.80
N PRO A 390 17.00 -22.07 7.91
CA PRO A 390 16.88 -20.62 7.76
C PRO A 390 15.46 -20.31 7.31
N ARG A 391 14.65 -19.76 8.23
CA ARG A 391 13.37 -19.15 7.86
C ARG A 391 13.71 -17.77 7.32
N SER A 392 13.23 -17.44 6.14
CA SER A 392 13.36 -16.08 5.61
C SER A 392 12.58 -15.08 6.44
N THR A 393 11.52 -15.47 7.16
CA THR A 393 10.72 -14.57 8.03
C THR A 393 10.79 -15.01 9.50
N HIS A 394 11.07 -14.07 10.38
CA HIS A 394 11.05 -14.19 11.84
C HIS A 394 10.11 -13.15 12.44
N VAL A 395 9.27 -13.57 13.39
CA VAL A 395 8.33 -12.68 14.09
C VAL A 395 8.78 -12.57 15.54
N TYR A 396 8.92 -11.35 16.04
CA TYR A 396 9.30 -11.03 17.42
C TYR A 396 8.11 -10.36 18.11
N PRO A 397 7.23 -11.12 18.80
CA PRO A 397 6.02 -10.56 19.41
C PRO A 397 6.28 -9.47 20.45
N SER A 398 7.32 -9.62 21.28
CA SER A 398 7.68 -8.65 22.32
C SER A 398 8.16 -7.31 21.76
N GLU A 399 8.78 -7.34 20.58
CA GLU A 399 9.31 -6.15 19.90
C GLU A 399 8.31 -5.56 18.90
N ARG A 400 7.20 -6.27 18.63
CA ARG A 400 6.25 -5.96 17.54
C ARG A 400 6.95 -5.85 16.18
N ARG A 401 7.98 -6.68 15.99
CA ARG A 401 8.86 -6.63 14.83
C ARG A 401 8.75 -7.90 13.99
N VAL A 402 8.60 -7.76 12.68
CA VAL A 402 8.72 -8.83 11.70
C VAL A 402 10.00 -8.59 10.92
N HIS A 403 10.94 -9.52 11.05
CA HIS A 403 12.23 -9.48 10.36
C HIS A 403 12.19 -10.45 9.17
N PHE A 404 12.68 -10.00 8.02
CA PHE A 404 12.75 -10.81 6.81
C PHE A 404 14.13 -10.72 6.15
N THR A 405 14.68 -11.86 5.76
CA THR A 405 15.99 -11.99 5.12
C THR A 405 15.87 -12.62 3.74
N LEU A 406 16.62 -12.09 2.77
CA LEU A 406 16.65 -12.59 1.40
C LEU A 406 18.01 -12.35 0.74
N ASP A 407 18.61 -13.40 0.19
CA ASP A 407 19.95 -13.32 -0.41
C ASP A 407 20.00 -12.46 -1.68
N GLU A 408 18.99 -12.57 -2.55
CA GLU A 408 18.93 -11.82 -3.81
C GLU A 408 17.47 -11.53 -4.20
N LEU A 409 17.23 -10.29 -4.64
CA LEU A 409 16.00 -9.90 -5.32
C LEU A 409 16.30 -9.17 -6.63
N LYS A 410 16.04 -9.84 -7.75
CA LYS A 410 16.19 -9.28 -9.09
C LYS A 410 15.30 -8.05 -9.29
N HIS A 411 15.73 -7.15 -10.18
CA HIS A 411 14.92 -6.02 -10.62
C HIS A 411 13.53 -6.48 -11.12
N ASN A 412 12.48 -5.70 -10.87
CA ASN A 412 11.10 -6.02 -11.23
C ASN A 412 10.55 -7.36 -10.69
N HIS A 413 11.22 -7.98 -9.72
CA HIS A 413 10.71 -9.16 -9.02
C HIS A 413 10.16 -8.81 -7.64
N LYS A 414 9.37 -9.74 -7.10
CA LYS A 414 8.75 -9.66 -5.79
C LYS A 414 9.02 -10.95 -5.03
N SER A 415 9.18 -10.86 -3.72
CA SER A 415 9.34 -12.01 -2.83
C SER A 415 8.35 -11.91 -1.66
N PRO A 416 7.48 -12.89 -1.45
CA PRO A 416 6.55 -12.88 -0.33
C PRO A 416 7.24 -13.26 0.98
N PHE A 417 6.77 -12.68 2.07
CA PHE A 417 7.11 -13.07 3.44
C PHE A 417 6.30 -14.33 3.77
N ASN A 418 6.75 -15.11 4.75
CA ASN A 418 5.88 -16.14 5.32
C ASN A 418 4.69 -15.48 6.01
N ALA A 419 3.52 -16.10 5.91
CA ALA A 419 2.32 -15.61 6.55
C ALA A 419 2.47 -15.57 8.08
N PHE A 420 2.02 -14.48 8.68
CA PHE A 420 1.96 -14.30 10.13
C PHE A 420 0.60 -13.72 10.51
N ILE A 421 0.24 -13.78 11.79
CA ILE A 421 -1.07 -13.32 12.25
C ILE A 421 -0.89 -12.01 13.01
N ILE A 422 -1.71 -11.01 12.67
CA ILE A 422 -1.91 -9.81 13.47
C ILE A 422 -3.20 -9.96 14.29
N CYS A 423 -3.16 -9.55 15.55
CA CYS A 423 -4.29 -9.62 16.47
C CYS A 423 -4.60 -8.24 17.05
N LEU A 424 -5.89 -7.87 16.97
CA LEU A 424 -6.44 -6.68 17.62
C LEU A 424 -7.10 -7.10 18.93
N VAL A 425 -6.47 -6.80 20.06
CA VAL A 425 -6.88 -7.39 21.35
C VAL A 425 -8.18 -6.74 21.85
N LYS A 426 -8.24 -5.40 21.86
CA LYS A 426 -9.42 -4.65 22.33
C LYS A 426 -10.31 -4.25 21.15
N LYS A 427 -11.56 -3.91 21.46
CA LYS A 427 -12.49 -3.35 20.47
C LYS A 427 -11.99 -1.98 19.97
N ASP A 428 -11.44 -1.18 20.89
CA ASP A 428 -10.95 0.17 20.59
C ASP A 428 -9.69 0.18 19.72
N ASP A 429 -9.00 -0.97 19.62
CA ASP A 429 -7.79 -1.13 18.79
C ASP A 429 -8.15 -1.26 17.29
N ILE A 430 -9.44 -1.47 16.95
CA ILE A 430 -9.91 -1.64 15.57
C ILE A 430 -9.97 -0.27 14.88
N ALA A 431 -8.80 0.22 14.45
CA ALA A 431 -8.62 1.48 13.73
C ALA A 431 -7.63 1.31 12.58
N SER A 432 -7.63 2.28 11.66
CA SER A 432 -6.59 2.34 10.62
C SER A 432 -5.23 2.59 11.27
N PHE A 433 -4.20 1.89 10.81
CA PHE A 433 -2.86 1.98 11.39
C PHE A 433 -1.77 1.92 10.33
N GLU A 434 -0.55 2.26 10.74
CA GLU A 434 0.63 2.29 9.87
C GLU A 434 1.75 1.46 10.48
N ALA A 435 2.32 0.55 9.70
CA ALA A 435 3.52 -0.19 10.07
C ALA A 435 4.72 0.43 9.36
N THR A 436 5.76 0.79 10.10
CA THR A 436 6.99 1.34 9.52
C THR A 436 7.93 0.21 9.15
N TYR A 437 8.74 0.39 8.11
CA TYR A 437 9.76 -0.58 7.75
C TYR A 437 11.10 0.07 7.47
N THR A 438 12.16 -0.69 7.75
CA THR A 438 13.54 -0.38 7.38
C THR A 438 14.06 -1.53 6.53
N ILE A 439 14.64 -1.22 5.38
CA ILE A 439 15.29 -2.19 4.50
C ILE A 439 16.78 -1.85 4.44
N THR A 440 17.63 -2.82 4.74
CA THR A 440 19.09 -2.73 4.53
C THR A 440 19.51 -3.79 3.52
N ALA A 441 20.48 -3.46 2.68
CA ALA A 441 21.03 -4.39 1.70
C ALA A 441 22.51 -4.05 1.46
N ASN A 442 23.24 -4.91 0.76
CA ASN A 442 24.57 -4.51 0.24
C ASN A 442 24.45 -3.33 -0.72
N GLU A 443 23.35 -3.31 -1.50
CA GLU A 443 22.98 -2.23 -2.40
C GLU A 443 21.46 -2.00 -2.31
N PRO A 444 20.98 -0.78 -1.97
CA PRO A 444 21.78 0.42 -1.71
C PRO A 444 22.47 0.39 -0.33
N VAL A 445 23.57 1.13 -0.19
CA VAL A 445 24.35 1.23 1.06
C VAL A 445 23.54 1.90 2.17
N ASP A 446 22.78 2.94 1.81
CA ASP A 446 21.95 3.66 2.76
C ASP A 446 20.65 2.88 3.03
N PRO A 447 20.22 2.78 4.30
CA PRO A 447 18.95 2.15 4.64
C PRO A 447 17.76 2.86 3.98
N ILE A 448 16.80 2.07 3.50
CA ILE A 448 15.54 2.57 2.95
C ILE A 448 14.49 2.53 4.05
N TYR A 449 13.86 3.67 4.30
CA TYR A 449 12.74 3.79 5.24
C TYR A 449 11.44 3.97 4.49
N GLY A 450 10.37 3.38 5.02
CA GLY A 450 9.04 3.59 4.50
C GLY A 450 7.98 3.07 5.45
N SER A 451 6.75 3.03 4.96
CA SER A 451 5.62 2.56 5.73
C SER A 451 4.57 1.88 4.87
N VAL A 452 3.79 1.02 5.52
CA VAL A 452 2.63 0.33 4.94
C VAL A 452 1.42 0.75 5.75
N ARG A 453 0.45 1.37 5.08
CA ARG A 453 -0.80 1.83 5.69
C ARG A 453 -1.88 0.77 5.53
N PHE A 454 -2.58 0.49 6.64
CA PHE A 454 -3.72 -0.40 6.71
C PHE A 454 -4.97 0.43 7.01
N GLU A 455 -5.90 0.45 6.07
CA GLU A 455 -7.16 1.17 6.22
C GLU A 455 -8.25 0.21 6.72
N VAL A 456 -8.94 0.65 7.77
CA VAL A 456 -10.05 -0.09 8.39
C VAL A 456 -11.30 0.76 8.23
N ALA A 457 -12.28 0.23 7.49
CA ALA A 457 -13.61 0.78 7.37
C ALA A 457 -14.56 -0.05 8.24
N LEU A 458 -15.28 0.62 9.14
CA LEU A 458 -16.35 -0.02 9.91
C LEU A 458 -17.65 0.10 9.12
N GLU A 459 -18.27 -1.03 8.79
CA GLU A 459 -19.66 -1.02 8.33
C GLU A 459 -20.55 -0.62 9.52
N SER A 460 -21.28 0.48 9.37
CA SER A 460 -22.32 0.87 10.32
C SER A 460 -23.50 -0.10 10.20
N ASP A 461 -23.91 -0.69 11.33
CA ASP A 461 -25.08 -1.57 11.48
C ASP A 461 -26.37 -0.98 10.85
#